data_AF-A0AAD4VDS0-F1
#
_entry.id   AF-A0AAD4VDS0-F1
#
_cell.length_a   1.000
_cell.length_b   1.000
_cell.length_c   1.000
_cell.angle_alpha   90.00
_cell.angle_beta   90.00
_cell.angle_gamma   90.00
#
_symmetry.space_group_name_H-M   'P 1'
#
loop_
_entity.id
_entity.type
_entity.pdbx_description
1 polymer ?
#
loop_
_entity_poly.entity_id
_entity_poly.type
_entity_poly.pdbx_seq_one_letter_code
_entity_poly.pdbx_strand_id
1 'polypeptide(L)' 'MFDAGDILKLYKSFKAKIEAVKAGNGGSIVKWTLEFEKANGNAPDPKDYADKAINVSKGIDAYLSRIY' A
#
# COMPACT_ATOMS: atom_id res chain seq x y z
N MET A 1 -8.22 13.22 2.87
CA MET A 1 -7.60 12.17 3.69
C MET A 1 -8.58 11.01 3.71
N PHE A 2 -8.16 9.77 3.41
CA PHE A 2 -9.07 8.62 3.51
C PHE A 2 -8.94 8.09 4.94
N ASP A 3 -9.92 8.43 5.77
CA ASP A 3 -9.97 7.96 7.15
C ASP A 3 -10.21 6.44 7.18
N ALA A 4 -9.58 5.75 8.13
CA ALA A 4 -9.72 4.30 8.30
C ALA A 4 -11.20 3.87 8.40
N GLY A 5 -12.08 4.75 8.88
CA GLY A 5 -13.52 4.55 8.93
C GLY A 5 -14.19 4.42 7.56
N ASP A 6 -13.73 5.12 6.52
CA ASP A 6 -14.28 4.98 5.16
C ASP A 6 -13.80 3.70 4.46
N ILE A 7 -12.60 3.22 4.80
CA ILE A 7 -12.09 1.93 4.31
C ILE A 7 -12.93 0.78 4.91
N LEU A 8 -13.26 0.84 6.20
CA LEU A 8 -14.08 -0.17 6.88
C LEU A 8 -15.55 -0.18 6.43
N LYS A 9 -16.06 0.91 5.84
CA LYS A 9 -17.39 0.94 5.21
C LYS A 9 -17.40 0.22 3.85
N LEU A 10 -16.27 0.22 3.15
CA LEU A 10 -16.13 -0.37 1.81
C LEU A 10 -15.64 -1.81 1.87
N TYR A 11 -14.81 -2.14 2.87
CA TYR A 11 -14.21 -3.45 3.03
C TYR A 11 -14.45 -3.98 4.44
N LYS A 12 -14.95 -5.22 4.55
CA LYS A 12 -15.13 -5.95 5.81
C LYS A 12 -13.79 -6.22 6.50
N SER A 13 -12.77 -6.48 5.68
CA SER A 13 -11.41 -6.71 6.11
C SER A 13 -10.49 -6.01 5.12
N PHE A 14 -9.49 -5.30 5.63
CA PHE A 14 -8.43 -4.71 4.83
C PHE A 14 -7.11 -4.90 5.56
N LYS A 15 -6.20 -5.65 4.95
CA LYS A 15 -4.85 -5.92 5.45
C LYS A 15 -3.86 -5.52 4.38
N ALA A 16 -2.88 -4.69 4.77
CA ALA A 16 -1.76 -4.34 3.93
C ALA A 16 -0.49 -4.94 4.54
N LYS A 17 0.21 -5.76 3.75
CA LYS A 17 1.51 -6.32 4.11
C LYS A 17 2.58 -5.68 3.23
N ILE A 18 3.62 -5.17 3.87
CA ILE A 18 4.77 -4.53 3.22
C ILE A 18 5.99 -5.39 3.51
N GLU A 19 6.68 -5.83 2.47
CA GLU A 19 7.90 -6.61 2.59
C GLU A 19 9.00 -5.94 1.76
N ALA A 20 10.06 -5.48 2.43
CA ALA A 20 11.25 -4.96 1.77
C ALA A 20 12.26 -6.09 1.58
N VAL A 21 12.57 -6.41 0.34
CA VAL A 21 13.55 -7.45 -0.02
C VAL A 21 14.76 -6.77 -0.64
N LYS A 22 15.97 -7.15 -0.25
CA LYS A 22 17.19 -6.60 -0.88
C LYS A 22 17.20 -6.91 -2.38
N ALA A 23 17.44 -5.88 -3.19
CA ALA A 23 17.69 -6.03 -4.61
C ALA A 23 19.16 -6.35 -4.85
N GLY A 24 19.47 -7.15 -5.88
CA GLY A 24 20.85 -7.52 -6.22
C GLY A 24 21.75 -6.33 -6.58
N ASN A 25 21.18 -5.18 -6.96
CA ASN A 25 21.91 -3.97 -7.36
C ASN A 25 22.19 -3.00 -6.20
N GLY A 26 22.14 -3.47 -4.94
CA GLY A 26 22.35 -2.61 -3.76
C GLY A 26 21.14 -1.75 -3.36
N GLY A 27 20.02 -1.87 -4.08
CA GLY A 27 18.73 -1.28 -3.72
C GLY A 27 17.85 -2.22 -2.89
N SER A 28 16.58 -1.86 -2.69
CA SER A 28 15.55 -2.73 -2.10
C SER A 28 14.29 -2.72 -2.96
N ILE A 29 13.65 -3.88 -3.12
CA ILE A 29 12.34 -4.05 -3.74
C ILE A 29 11.30 -4.09 -2.63
N VAL A 30 10.34 -3.18 -2.69
CA VAL A 30 9.20 -3.17 -1.78
C VAL A 30 8.04 -3.92 -2.41
N LYS A 31 7.64 -5.04 -1.79
CA LYS A 31 6.48 -5.82 -2.18
C LYS A 31 5.29 -5.42 -1.31
N TRP A 32 4.25 -4.89 -1.95
CA TRP A 32 2.96 -4.63 -1.33
C TRP A 32 2.01 -5.78 -1.63
N THR A 33 1.43 -6.34 -0.57
CA THR A 33 0.34 -7.30 -0.67
C THR A 33 -0.87 -6.69 0.02
N LEU A 34 -1.94 -6.44 -0.73
CA LEU A 34 -3.20 -5.92 -0.22
C LEU A 34 -4.22 -7.06 -0.21
N GLU A 35 -4.58 -7.52 0.98
CA GLU A 35 -5.62 -8.52 1.20
C GLU A 35 -6.86 -7.80 1.69
N PHE A 36 -7.98 -7.94 0.98
CA PHE A 36 -9.20 -7.22 1.29
C PHE A 36 -10.42 -8.09 1.04
N GLU A 37 -11.45 -7.87 1.86
CA GLU A 37 -12.76 -8.47 1.69
C GLU A 37 -13.76 -7.34 1.43
N LYS A 38 -14.35 -7.32 0.22
CA LYS A 38 -15.37 -6.32 -0.13
C LYS A 38 -16.56 -6.46 0.83
N ALA A 39 -16.99 -5.37 1.46
CA ALA A 39 -18.15 -5.38 2.35
C ALA A 39 -19.46 -5.65 1.58
N ASN A 40 -19.49 -5.28 0.29
CA ASN A 40 -20.58 -5.57 -0.62
C ASN A 40 -20.06 -5.62 -2.08
N GLY A 41 -20.81 -6.20 -3.03
CA GLY A 41 -20.41 -6.34 -4.44
C GLY A 41 -20.12 -5.01 -5.17
N ASN A 42 -20.64 -3.90 -4.63
CA ASN A 42 -20.39 -2.54 -5.13
C ASN A 42 -19.07 -1.91 -4.62
N ALA A 43 -18.32 -2.58 -3.75
CA ALA A 43 -17.08 -2.01 -3.24
C ALA A 43 -16.06 -1.88 -4.40
N PRO A 44 -15.43 -0.70 -4.55
CA PRO A 44 -14.49 -0.45 -5.63
C PRO A 44 -13.30 -1.40 -5.54
N ASP A 45 -12.68 -1.69 -6.67
CA ASP A 45 -11.43 -2.43 -6.68
C ASP A 45 -10.34 -1.61 -6.00
N PRO A 46 -9.51 -2.22 -5.14
CA PRO A 46 -8.56 -1.47 -4.33
C PRO A 46 -7.31 -1.05 -5.10
N LYS A 47 -7.42 -0.96 -6.42
CA LYS A 47 -6.39 -0.43 -7.31
C LYS A 47 -5.98 0.98 -6.87
N ASP A 48 -6.94 1.79 -6.46
CA ASP A 48 -6.70 3.14 -5.91
C ASP A 48 -5.85 3.12 -4.63
N TYR A 49 -6.00 2.08 -3.80
CA TYR A 49 -5.15 1.88 -2.61
C TYR A 49 -3.76 1.37 -2.99
N ALA A 50 -3.64 0.54 -4.03
CA ALA A 50 -2.36 0.09 -4.56
C ALA A 50 -1.55 1.26 -5.13
N ASP A 51 -2.17 2.17 -5.89
CA ASP A 51 -1.52 3.39 -6.39
C ASP A 51 -1.05 4.31 -5.26
N LYS A 52 -1.87 4.46 -4.21
CA LYS A 52 -1.45 5.19 -2.99
C LYS A 52 -0.27 4.53 -2.31
N ALA A 53 -0.26 3.20 -2.18
CA ALA A 53 0.85 2.46 -1.60
C ALA A 53 2.16 2.65 -2.37
N ILE A 54 2.08 2.71 -3.71
CA ILE A 54 3.23 3.06 -4.57
C ILE A 54 3.69 4.49 -4.27
N ASN A 55 2.77 5.44 -4.15
CA ASN A 55 3.12 6.84 -3.91
C ASN A 55 3.76 7.05 -2.53
N VAL A 56 3.25 6.36 -1.51
CA VAL A 56 3.87 6.31 -0.16
C VAL A 56 5.28 5.72 -0.25
N SER A 57 5.46 4.63 -1.01
CA SER A 57 6.79 4.00 -1.19
C SER A 57 7.79 4.93 -1.84
N LYS A 58 7.37 5.70 -2.86
CA LYS A 58 8.21 6.73 -3.50
C LYS A 58 8.56 7.86 -2.53
N GLY A 59 7.63 8.26 -1.66
CA GLY A 59 7.92 9.25 -0.62
C GLY A 59 8.94 8.76 0.40
N ILE A 60 8.84 7.50 0.82
CA ILE A 60 9.81 6.86 1.73
C ILE A 60 11.18 6.73 1.05
N ASP A 61 11.23 6.28 -0.20
CA ASP A 61 12.46 6.21 -1.00
C ASP A 61 13.14 7.58 -1.14
N ALA A 62 12.38 8.61 -1.52
CA ALA A 62 12.90 9.97 -1.64
C ALA A 62 13.38 10.55 -0.30
N TYR A 63 12.75 10.19 0.81
CA TYR A 63 13.20 10.58 2.15
C TYR A 63 14.51 9.87 2.53
N LEU A 64 14.59 8.56 2.34
CA LEU A 64 15.77 7.76 2.67
C LEU A 64 16.98 8.12 1.79
N SER A 65 16.76 8.36 0.49
CA SER A 65 17.79 8.84 -0.45
C SER A 65 18.31 10.24 -0.12
N ARG A 66 17.64 11.00 0.76
CA ARG A 66 18.06 12.35 1.17
C ARG A 66 18.87 12.34 2.46
N ILE A 67 18.92 11.21 3.15
CA ILE A 67 19.59 11.02 4.45
C ILE A 67 20.90 10.24 4.29
N TYR A 68 21.11 9.63 3.13
CA TYR A 68 22.32 8.92 2.71
C TYR A 68 23.02 9.69 1.59
#